data_AF-G4SZQ3-F1
#
_entry.id   AF-G4SZQ3-F1
#
_cell.length_a   1.000
_cell.length_b   1.000
_cell.length_c   1.000
_cell.angle_alpha   90.00
_cell.angle_beta   90.00
_cell.angle_gamma   90.00
#
_symmetry.space_group_name_H-M   'P 1'
#
loop_
_entity.id
_entity.type
_entity.pdbx_description
1 polymer ?
#
loop_
_entity_poly.entity_id
_entity_poly.type
_entity_poly.pdbx_seq_one_letter_code
_entity_poly.pdbx_strand_id
1 'polypeptide(L)'
;MCWSGEASTVLAAAGLSTAVYVARKGESNELWIPLVYFALMELLQAATYVYINLCDNPNNQILTLFGYVHIAFQPFFVNMVAMYFIPESVKLKIRTTVYTICAMGSLAMLVKMFPFDWAGSCQIGVEGFCGPATCSVSGDWHIAWQMPLNGLMSEPQSWLFGFDWGLHAFTYILVSFYLPLLYGSWRFVGFHYLIGPFVSDLTTTDPNEYAAVWCLFSIALCVSVIKTPIRKHLHVKTWPYYHRQVSDAL
;
A
#
# COMPACT_ATOMS: atom_id res chain seq x y z
N MET A 1 -4.85 -13.94 17.88
CA MET A 1 -3.97 -13.70 16.72
C MET A 1 -2.92 -14.78 16.58
N CYS A 2 -2.56 -15.12 15.34
CA CYS A 2 -1.53 -16.12 15.03
C CYS A 2 -0.19 -15.49 14.62
N TRP A 3 -0.20 -14.26 14.09
CA TRP A 3 0.99 -13.47 13.79
C TRP A 3 1.51 -12.76 15.04
N SER A 4 2.83 -12.59 15.13
CA SER A 4 3.50 -12.02 16.30
C SER A 4 4.50 -10.92 15.93
N GLY A 5 4.96 -10.17 16.94
CA GLY A 5 6.01 -9.17 16.77
C GLY A 5 7.34 -9.78 16.31
N GLU A 6 7.65 -10.99 16.74
CA GLU A 6 8.83 -11.74 16.28
C GLU A 6 8.71 -12.09 14.79
N ALA A 7 7.53 -12.50 14.32
CA ALA A 7 7.30 -12.80 12.91
C ALA A 7 7.50 -11.55 12.03
N SER A 8 6.92 -10.41 12.43
CA SER A 8 7.16 -9.13 11.75
C SER A 8 8.63 -8.70 11.83
N THR A 9 9.32 -8.93 12.95
CA THR A 9 10.77 -8.64 13.09
C THR A 9 11.60 -9.46 12.10
N VAL A 10 11.33 -10.76 11.97
CA VAL A 10 12.02 -11.64 11.02
C VAL A 10 11.78 -11.18 9.60
N LEU A 11 10.54 -10.83 9.25
CA LEU A 11 10.21 -10.40 7.90
C LEU A 11 10.81 -9.03 7.56
N ALA A 12 10.79 -8.08 8.50
CA ALA A 12 11.46 -6.80 8.36
C ALA A 12 12.98 -6.99 8.13
N ALA A 13 13.63 -7.83 8.94
CA ALA A 13 15.04 -8.14 8.80
C ALA A 13 15.34 -8.80 7.44
N ALA A 14 14.53 -9.76 7.01
CA ALA A 14 14.67 -10.42 5.71
C ALA A 14 14.48 -9.43 4.54
N GLY A 15 13.45 -8.59 4.59
CA GLY A 15 13.18 -7.57 3.58
C GLY A 15 14.29 -6.53 3.47
N LEU A 16 14.71 -5.95 4.60
CA LEU A 16 15.81 -4.96 4.65
C LEU A 16 17.15 -5.56 4.21
N SER A 17 17.48 -6.77 4.68
CA SER A 17 18.72 -7.45 4.27
C SER A 17 18.72 -7.76 2.78
N THR A 18 17.57 -8.20 2.25
CA THR A 18 17.41 -8.45 0.81
C THR A 18 17.56 -7.16 0.02
N ALA A 19 16.94 -6.06 0.46
CA ALA A 19 17.08 -4.75 -0.17
C ALA A 19 18.54 -4.28 -0.23
N VAL A 20 19.26 -4.37 0.89
CA VAL A 20 20.70 -4.03 0.94
C VAL A 20 21.51 -4.91 0.00
N TYR A 21 21.24 -6.23 -0.01
CA TYR A 21 21.93 -7.16 -0.89
C TYR A 21 21.74 -6.80 -2.37
N VAL A 22 20.50 -6.54 -2.80
CA VAL A 22 20.20 -6.25 -4.21
C VAL A 22 20.68 -4.87 -4.63
N ALA A 23 20.62 -3.87 -3.73
CA ALA A 23 21.20 -2.55 -3.97
C ALA A 23 22.72 -2.65 -4.21
N ARG A 24 23.44 -3.45 -3.40
CA ARG A 24 24.87 -3.70 -3.60
C ARG A 24 25.20 -4.46 -4.89
N LYS A 25 24.24 -5.20 -5.45
CA LYS A 25 24.37 -5.90 -6.74
C LYS A 25 24.02 -5.01 -7.94
N GLY A 26 23.64 -3.76 -7.72
CA GLY A 26 23.30 -2.81 -8.78
C GLY A 26 21.90 -3.01 -9.37
N GLU A 27 20.97 -3.59 -8.60
CA GLU A 27 19.57 -3.61 -9.01
C GLU A 27 18.95 -2.22 -9.06
N SER A 28 17.90 -2.09 -9.88
CA SER A 28 17.19 -0.83 -10.09
C SER A 28 16.59 -0.29 -8.78
N ASN A 29 16.73 1.03 -8.59
CA ASN A 29 16.21 1.76 -7.44
C ASN A 29 14.69 1.59 -7.31
N GLU A 30 14.00 1.45 -8.43
CA GLU A 30 12.56 1.24 -8.52
C GLU A 30 12.09 -0.10 -7.94
N LEU A 31 13.02 -1.01 -7.61
CA LEU A 31 12.71 -2.30 -7.00
C LEU A 31 13.15 -2.37 -5.54
N TRP A 32 14.38 -1.94 -5.22
CA TRP A 32 14.89 -2.08 -3.87
C TRP A 32 14.41 -0.98 -2.91
N ILE A 33 14.12 0.24 -3.40
CA ILE A 33 13.57 1.31 -2.54
C ILE A 33 12.16 0.93 -2.04
N PRO A 34 11.23 0.47 -2.90
CA PRO A 34 9.93 -0.02 -2.43
C PRO A 34 10.05 -1.21 -1.46
N LEU A 35 11.01 -2.12 -1.68
CA LEU A 35 11.25 -3.21 -0.75
C LEU A 35 11.69 -2.70 0.64
N VAL A 36 12.56 -1.70 0.72
CA VAL A 36 12.89 -1.03 2.00
C VAL A 36 11.63 -0.46 2.62
N TYR A 37 10.84 0.27 1.85
CA TYR A 37 9.63 0.93 2.34
C TYR A 37 8.62 -0.04 2.95
N PHE A 38 8.33 -1.16 2.28
CA PHE A 38 7.45 -2.20 2.82
C PHE A 38 8.05 -2.93 4.02
N ALA A 39 9.36 -3.20 4.01
CA ALA A 39 10.02 -3.82 5.16
C ALA A 39 10.05 -2.92 6.41
N LEU A 40 10.06 -1.58 6.23
CA LEU A 40 9.91 -0.64 7.33
C LEU A 40 8.51 -0.70 7.96
N MET A 41 7.48 -1.09 7.21
CA MET A 41 6.15 -1.28 7.77
C MET A 41 6.10 -2.46 8.74
N GLU A 42 6.74 -3.57 8.39
CA GLU A 42 6.88 -4.72 9.30
C GLU A 42 7.72 -4.38 10.53
N LEU A 43 8.75 -3.55 10.38
CA LEU A 43 9.52 -3.08 11.53
C LEU A 43 8.66 -2.21 12.45
N LEU A 44 7.85 -1.34 11.87
CA LEU A 44 6.89 -0.53 12.62
C LEU A 44 5.89 -1.44 13.35
N GLN A 45 5.28 -2.41 12.66
CA GLN A 45 4.36 -3.38 13.24
C GLN A 45 5.00 -4.19 14.36
N ALA A 46 6.25 -4.63 14.21
CA ALA A 46 7.00 -5.33 15.26
C ALA A 46 7.09 -4.50 16.54
N ALA A 47 7.33 -3.19 16.43
CA ALA A 47 7.29 -2.29 17.58
C ALA A 47 5.86 -2.11 18.12
N THR A 48 4.86 -2.02 17.24
CA THR A 48 3.45 -1.89 17.61
C THR A 48 2.94 -3.09 18.39
N TYR A 49 3.41 -4.31 18.09
CA TYR A 49 3.04 -5.52 18.81
C TYR A 49 3.35 -5.48 20.31
N VAL A 50 4.37 -4.73 20.72
CA VAL A 50 4.70 -4.54 22.16
C VAL A 50 3.58 -3.82 22.91
N TYR A 51 2.82 -2.96 22.21
CA TYR A 51 1.77 -2.13 22.78
C TYR A 51 0.37 -2.51 22.27
N ILE A 52 0.22 -3.65 21.60
CA ILE A 52 -1.05 -4.03 20.97
C ILE A 52 -2.19 -4.12 21.99
N ASN A 53 -3.39 -3.68 21.60
CA ASN A 53 -4.58 -3.57 22.46
C ASN A 53 -4.47 -2.60 23.65
N LEU A 54 -3.33 -1.95 23.88
CA LEU A 54 -3.18 -0.92 24.91
C LEU A 54 -3.59 0.46 24.35
N CYS A 55 -4.89 0.64 24.10
CA CYS A 55 -5.41 1.83 23.40
C CYS A 55 -5.23 3.15 24.17
N ASP A 56 -5.13 3.10 25.50
CA ASP A 56 -4.83 4.26 26.34
C ASP A 56 -3.32 4.60 26.36
N ASN A 57 -2.48 3.76 25.77
CA ASN A 57 -1.03 3.95 25.74
C ASN A 57 -0.64 4.89 24.59
N PRO A 58 0.06 6.01 24.85
CA PRO A 58 0.46 6.94 23.80
C PRO A 58 1.39 6.32 22.76
N ASN A 59 2.20 5.32 23.13
CA ASN A 59 3.05 4.62 22.16
C ASN A 59 2.22 3.84 21.15
N ASN A 60 1.14 3.18 21.57
CA ASN A 60 0.22 2.51 20.65
C ASN A 60 -0.39 3.52 19.67
N GLN A 61 -0.88 4.65 20.19
CA GLN A 61 -1.53 5.68 19.39
C GLN A 61 -0.58 6.27 18.33
N ILE A 62 0.66 6.60 18.72
CA ILE A 62 1.68 7.15 17.81
C ILE A 62 2.08 6.11 16.75
N LEU A 63 2.27 4.85 17.13
CA LEU A 63 2.64 3.80 16.18
C LEU A 63 1.49 3.50 15.19
N THR A 64 0.24 3.55 15.66
CA THR A 64 -0.97 3.46 14.80
C THR A 64 -1.00 4.60 13.79
N LEU A 65 -0.77 5.82 14.26
CA LEU A 65 -0.69 7.02 13.41
C LEU A 65 0.40 6.88 12.34
N PHE A 66 1.59 6.43 12.72
CA PHE A 66 2.66 6.18 11.74
C PHE A 66 2.28 5.09 10.74
N GLY A 67 1.51 4.08 11.15
CA GLY A 67 1.00 3.07 10.25
C GLY A 67 0.07 3.67 9.19
N TYR A 68 -0.87 4.53 9.61
CA TYR A 68 -1.76 5.23 8.69
C TYR A 68 -1.00 6.17 7.74
N VAL A 69 -0.05 6.95 8.27
CA VAL A 69 0.79 7.84 7.45
C VAL A 69 1.61 7.04 6.44
N HIS A 70 2.17 5.91 6.85
CA HIS A 70 2.89 5.02 5.93
C HIS A 70 1.96 4.58 4.79
N ILE A 71 0.79 4.03 5.09
CA ILE A 71 -0.17 3.62 4.05
C ILE A 71 -0.59 4.78 3.15
N ALA A 72 -0.74 6.00 3.68
CA ALA A 72 -1.07 7.17 2.87
C ALA A 72 -0.01 7.47 1.80
N PHE A 73 1.27 7.21 2.07
CA PHE A 73 2.38 7.43 1.12
C PHE A 73 2.73 6.20 0.26
N GLN A 74 2.17 5.03 0.55
CA GLN A 74 2.37 3.80 -0.21
C GLN A 74 2.11 3.92 -1.73
N PRO A 75 1.15 4.74 -2.23
CA PRO A 75 0.93 4.88 -3.67
C PRO A 75 2.16 5.35 -4.46
N PHE A 76 3.08 6.10 -3.84
CA PHE A 76 4.36 6.49 -4.47
C PHE A 76 5.21 5.26 -4.81
N PHE A 77 5.34 4.34 -3.87
CA PHE A 77 6.20 3.16 -4.01
C PHE A 77 5.55 2.11 -4.90
N VAL A 78 4.22 1.96 -4.85
CA VAL A 78 3.48 1.13 -5.81
C VAL A 78 3.70 1.65 -7.23
N ASN A 79 3.57 2.95 -7.47
CA ASN A 79 3.78 3.54 -8.80
C ASN A 79 5.26 3.50 -9.23
N MET A 80 6.20 3.55 -8.29
CA MET A 80 7.61 3.35 -8.57
C MET A 80 7.86 1.95 -9.18
N VAL A 81 7.33 0.88 -8.57
CA VAL A 81 7.43 -0.48 -9.11
C VAL A 81 6.62 -0.62 -10.40
N ALA A 82 5.42 -0.05 -10.47
CA ALA A 82 4.59 -0.16 -11.66
C ALA A 82 5.22 0.50 -12.89
N MET A 83 5.86 1.67 -12.72
CA MET A 83 6.60 2.33 -13.80
C MET A 83 7.88 1.60 -14.21
N TYR A 84 8.44 0.74 -13.35
CA TYR A 84 9.57 -0.12 -13.74
C TYR A 84 9.18 -1.10 -14.87
N PHE A 85 7.91 -1.50 -14.95
CA PHE A 85 7.43 -2.49 -15.92
C PHE A 85 6.95 -1.92 -17.27
N ILE A 86 7.07 -0.61 -17.49
CA ILE A 86 6.74 0.04 -18.77
C ILE A 86 8.02 0.53 -19.47
N PRO A 87 7.97 0.91 -20.77
CA PRO A 87 9.14 1.41 -21.48
C PRO A 87 9.70 2.69 -20.85
N GLU A 88 11.04 2.80 -20.78
CA GLU A 88 11.71 3.92 -20.11
C GLU A 88 11.33 5.28 -20.75
N SER A 89 11.18 5.33 -22.07
CA SER A 89 10.76 6.56 -22.77
C SER A 89 9.38 7.06 -22.35
N VAL A 90 8.47 6.15 -21.97
CA VAL A 90 7.14 6.49 -21.46
C VAL A 90 7.22 6.90 -20.00
N LYS A 91 7.91 6.10 -19.17
CA LYS A 91 8.14 6.40 -17.75
C LYS A 91 8.70 7.80 -17.55
N LEU A 92 9.76 8.17 -18.28
CA LEU A 92 10.38 9.49 -18.13
C LEU A 92 9.43 10.65 -18.44
N LYS A 93 8.48 10.46 -19.36
CA LYS A 93 7.47 11.48 -19.71
C LYS A 93 6.39 11.62 -18.64
N ILE A 94 5.94 10.50 -18.05
CA ILE A 94 4.80 10.50 -17.13
C ILE A 94 5.18 10.63 -15.66
N ARG A 95 6.43 10.34 -15.28
CA ARG A 95 6.85 10.21 -13.86
C ARG A 95 6.45 11.40 -12.99
N THR A 96 6.61 12.62 -13.49
CA THR A 96 6.30 13.83 -12.71
C THR A 96 4.80 13.91 -12.46
N THR A 97 3.98 13.70 -13.50
CA THR A 97 2.53 13.67 -13.37
C THR A 97 2.06 12.57 -12.43
N VAL A 98 2.60 11.35 -12.55
CA VAL A 98 2.27 10.21 -11.70
C VAL A 98 2.58 10.51 -10.23
N TYR A 99 3.77 11.03 -9.92
CA TYR A 99 4.12 11.37 -8.54
C TYR A 99 3.36 12.59 -8.00
N THR A 100 2.99 13.55 -8.83
CA THR A 100 2.07 14.63 -8.42
C THR A 100 0.70 14.08 -8.03
N ILE A 101 0.16 13.13 -8.81
CA ILE A 101 -1.10 12.45 -8.48
C ILE A 101 -0.95 11.64 -7.19
N CYS A 102 0.19 10.97 -6.96
CA CYS A 102 0.48 10.28 -5.70
C CYS A 102 0.49 11.25 -4.51
N ALA A 103 1.07 12.44 -4.67
CA ALA A 103 1.07 13.48 -3.63
C ALA A 103 -0.35 13.95 -3.31
N MET A 104 -1.16 14.22 -4.33
CA MET A 104 -2.57 14.59 -4.16
C MET A 104 -3.36 13.47 -3.48
N GLY A 105 -3.11 12.22 -3.87
CA GLY A 105 -3.75 11.05 -3.27
C GLY A 105 -3.37 10.89 -1.79
N SER A 106 -2.08 11.02 -1.47
CA SER A 106 -1.60 10.95 -0.08
C SER A 106 -2.23 12.05 0.76
N LEU A 107 -2.32 13.28 0.24
CA LEU A 107 -2.99 14.38 0.93
C LEU A 107 -4.48 14.07 1.16
N ALA A 108 -5.20 13.56 0.15
CA ALA A 108 -6.61 13.20 0.29
C ALA A 108 -6.82 12.10 1.35
N MET A 109 -5.93 11.12 1.43
CA MET A 109 -5.95 10.11 2.50
C MET A 109 -5.67 10.74 3.87
N LEU A 110 -4.68 11.63 4.00
CA LEU A 110 -4.36 12.29 5.27
C LEU A 110 -5.47 13.22 5.76
N VAL A 111 -6.22 13.84 4.84
CA VAL A 111 -7.37 14.70 5.16
C VAL A 111 -8.43 13.95 5.98
N LYS A 112 -8.56 12.62 5.84
CA LYS A 112 -9.46 11.78 6.65
C LYS A 112 -9.17 11.84 8.15
N MET A 113 -7.93 12.15 8.55
CA MET A 113 -7.56 12.26 9.96
C MET A 113 -8.04 13.57 10.60
N PHE A 114 -8.38 14.58 9.80
CA PHE A 114 -8.82 15.87 10.35
C PHE A 114 -10.31 15.78 10.77
N PRO A 115 -10.66 16.07 12.03
CA PRO A 115 -12.02 15.89 12.54
C PRO A 115 -12.92 17.05 12.10
N PHE A 116 -13.40 17.03 10.86
CA PHE A 116 -14.38 18.01 10.39
C PHE A 116 -15.74 17.74 11.01
N ASP A 117 -16.25 18.70 11.81
CA ASP A 117 -17.58 18.60 12.43
C ASP A 117 -18.70 18.34 11.40
N TRP A 118 -18.58 18.89 10.19
CA TRP A 118 -19.59 18.75 9.13
C TRP A 118 -19.52 17.44 8.36
N ALA A 119 -18.40 16.72 8.40
CA ALA A 119 -18.19 15.50 7.62
C ALA A 119 -18.65 14.24 8.37
N GLY A 120 -19.03 14.36 9.64
CA GLY A 120 -19.38 13.21 10.48
C GLY A 120 -18.19 12.26 10.71
N SER A 121 -18.50 11.03 11.06
CA SER A 121 -17.52 9.97 11.36
C SER A 121 -17.52 8.90 10.28
N CYS A 122 -16.38 8.21 10.14
CA CYS A 122 -16.26 7.03 9.29
C CYS A 122 -17.19 5.89 9.75
N GLN A 123 -17.44 4.92 8.85
CA GLN A 123 -18.32 3.78 9.14
C GLN A 123 -17.54 2.60 9.75
N ILE A 124 -17.66 2.42 11.06
CA ILE A 124 -16.98 1.36 11.82
C ILE A 124 -17.47 -0.02 11.35
N GLY A 125 -16.54 -0.94 11.09
CA GLY A 125 -16.84 -2.31 10.66
C GLY A 125 -17.13 -2.44 9.16
N VAL A 126 -17.05 -1.34 8.41
CA VAL A 126 -17.13 -1.34 6.93
C VAL A 126 -15.85 -0.76 6.37
N GLU A 127 -15.50 0.45 6.81
CA GLU A 127 -14.33 1.16 6.35
C GLU A 127 -13.07 0.69 7.10
N GLY A 128 -12.01 0.36 6.35
CA GLY A 128 -10.71 0.03 6.95
C GLY A 128 -10.10 1.21 7.69
N PHE A 129 -9.28 0.94 8.71
CA PHE A 129 -8.78 1.96 9.65
C PHE A 129 -9.85 2.71 10.45
N CYS A 130 -11.14 2.44 10.29
CA CYS A 130 -12.17 3.16 11.02
C CYS A 130 -12.44 2.50 12.39
N GLY A 131 -12.41 3.32 13.44
CA GLY A 131 -12.86 2.91 14.76
C GLY A 131 -13.01 4.06 15.74
N PRO A 132 -13.41 3.76 16.99
CA PRO A 132 -13.80 4.77 17.96
C PRO A 132 -12.61 5.56 18.53
N ALA A 133 -11.40 5.02 18.42
CA ALA A 133 -10.17 5.63 18.93
C ALA A 133 -8.98 5.22 18.08
N THR A 134 -7.92 6.04 18.11
CA THR A 134 -6.63 5.70 17.49
C THR A 134 -6.00 4.56 18.26
N CYS A 135 -6.02 3.35 17.71
CA CYS A 135 -5.45 2.19 18.38
C CYS A 135 -5.04 1.09 17.38
N SER A 136 -3.93 0.44 17.68
CA SER A 136 -3.55 -0.83 17.08
C SER A 136 -4.08 -1.96 17.95
N VAL A 137 -4.96 -2.77 17.37
CA VAL A 137 -5.66 -3.86 18.03
C VAL A 137 -5.35 -5.20 17.37
N SER A 138 -5.76 -6.26 18.03
CA SER A 138 -5.71 -7.59 17.45
C SER A 138 -6.79 -7.79 16.41
N GLY A 139 -6.41 -8.12 15.18
CA GLY A 139 -7.32 -8.59 14.13
C GLY A 139 -7.53 -10.11 14.20
N ASP A 140 -8.06 -10.69 13.11
CA ASP A 140 -8.35 -12.12 12.99
C ASP A 140 -7.08 -12.95 13.22
N TRP A 141 -5.98 -12.60 12.55
CA TRP A 141 -4.71 -13.30 12.71
C TRP A 141 -3.49 -12.39 12.74
N HIS A 142 -3.58 -11.21 12.15
CA HIS A 142 -2.61 -10.12 12.07
C HIS A 142 -3.14 -8.87 12.79
N ILE A 143 -2.38 -7.78 12.72
CA ILE A 143 -2.62 -6.54 13.44
C ILE A 143 -3.69 -5.75 12.68
N ALA A 144 -4.65 -5.23 13.42
CA ALA A 144 -5.66 -4.34 12.88
C ALA A 144 -5.41 -2.92 13.41
N TRP A 145 -5.72 -1.93 12.59
CA TRP A 145 -5.59 -0.53 12.98
C TRP A 145 -6.94 0.15 12.93
N GLN A 146 -7.16 1.03 13.89
CA GLN A 146 -8.36 1.85 13.92
C GLN A 146 -8.01 3.28 14.33
N MET A 147 -8.75 4.24 13.79
CA MET A 147 -8.65 5.66 14.01
C MET A 147 -10.04 6.31 13.86
N PRO A 148 -10.33 7.38 14.60
CA PRO A 148 -11.57 8.13 14.45
C PRO A 148 -11.49 9.05 13.22
N LEU A 149 -11.54 8.45 12.02
CA LEU A 149 -11.50 9.17 10.76
C LEU A 149 -12.82 9.92 10.52
N ASN A 150 -12.77 11.05 9.81
CA ASN A 150 -13.98 11.77 9.39
C ASN A 150 -14.78 10.97 8.33
N GLY A 151 -16.04 11.32 8.11
CA GLY A 151 -16.95 10.59 7.21
C GLY A 151 -16.85 10.90 5.71
N LEU A 152 -15.76 11.53 5.24
CA LEU A 152 -15.63 11.86 3.81
C LEU A 152 -15.66 10.61 2.93
N MET A 153 -16.64 10.57 2.02
CA MET A 153 -16.97 9.42 1.15
C MET A 153 -17.23 8.11 1.91
N SER A 154 -17.59 8.17 3.19
CA SER A 154 -17.90 6.97 3.98
C SER A 154 -19.33 6.49 3.75
N GLU A 155 -20.26 7.36 3.35
CA GLU A 155 -21.61 6.96 2.96
C GLU A 155 -21.64 6.25 1.60
N PRO A 156 -22.57 5.32 1.34
CA PRO A 156 -22.69 4.64 0.06
C PRO A 156 -22.86 5.60 -1.12
N GLN A 157 -21.90 5.55 -2.06
CA GLN A 157 -21.89 6.42 -3.23
C GLN A 157 -22.71 5.82 -4.37
N SER A 158 -23.92 6.36 -4.62
CA SER A 158 -24.83 5.84 -5.64
C SER A 158 -24.24 5.84 -7.06
N TRP A 159 -23.40 6.83 -7.37
CA TRP A 159 -22.70 6.94 -8.66
C TRP A 159 -21.51 5.98 -8.80
N LEU A 160 -21.11 5.31 -7.71
CA LEU A 160 -20.02 4.34 -7.65
C LEU A 160 -20.52 2.99 -7.13
N PHE A 161 -21.70 2.56 -7.58
CA PHE A 161 -22.28 1.25 -7.26
C PHE A 161 -22.41 0.96 -5.75
N GLY A 162 -22.60 1.98 -4.93
CA GLY A 162 -22.75 1.84 -3.48
C GLY A 162 -21.43 1.76 -2.71
N PHE A 163 -20.30 2.15 -3.31
CA PHE A 163 -19.00 2.20 -2.62
C PHE A 163 -19.07 3.02 -1.33
N ASP A 164 -18.65 2.42 -0.22
CA ASP A 164 -18.75 2.95 1.15
C ASP A 164 -17.45 2.80 1.96
N TRP A 165 -16.31 2.51 1.31
CA TRP A 165 -15.03 2.26 2.00
C TRP A 165 -14.24 3.55 2.32
N GLY A 166 -14.89 4.72 2.24
CA GLY A 166 -14.27 6.00 2.59
C GLY A 166 -13.33 6.56 1.52
N LEU A 167 -13.00 7.85 1.68
CA LEU A 167 -12.12 8.59 0.75
C LEU A 167 -10.73 7.95 0.65
N HIS A 168 -10.21 7.39 1.75
CA HIS A 168 -8.86 6.86 1.77
C HIS A 168 -8.75 5.59 0.90
N ALA A 169 -9.71 4.66 0.98
CA ALA A 169 -9.72 3.46 0.16
C ALA A 169 -9.99 3.81 -1.31
N PHE A 170 -10.94 4.71 -1.58
CA PHE A 170 -11.21 5.21 -2.92
C PHE A 170 -9.94 5.77 -3.58
N THR A 171 -9.26 6.66 -2.86
CA THR A 171 -8.03 7.30 -3.34
C THR A 171 -6.92 6.28 -3.55
N TYR A 172 -6.72 5.37 -2.60
CA TYR A 172 -5.70 4.34 -2.71
C TYR A 172 -5.94 3.45 -3.93
N ILE A 173 -7.17 2.96 -4.13
CA ILE A 173 -7.53 2.11 -5.27
C ILE A 173 -7.29 2.88 -6.59
N LEU A 174 -7.74 4.13 -6.66
CA LEU A 174 -7.56 4.97 -7.84
C LEU A 174 -6.08 5.14 -8.20
N VAL A 175 -5.24 5.48 -7.23
CA VAL A 175 -3.84 5.85 -7.47
C VAL A 175 -2.92 4.63 -7.58
N SER A 176 -3.20 3.56 -6.83
CA SER A 176 -2.34 2.36 -6.77
C SER A 176 -2.74 1.27 -7.78
N PHE A 177 -3.95 1.32 -8.36
CA PHE A 177 -4.43 0.34 -9.36
C PHE A 177 -4.88 0.96 -10.66
N TYR A 178 -5.81 1.92 -10.62
CA TYR A 178 -6.35 2.49 -11.85
C TYR A 178 -5.32 3.34 -12.59
N LEU A 179 -4.60 4.22 -11.89
CA LEU A 179 -3.53 5.02 -12.50
C LEU A 179 -2.46 4.16 -13.21
N PRO A 180 -1.87 3.11 -12.58
CA PRO A 180 -0.95 2.22 -13.28
C PRO A 180 -1.55 1.43 -14.42
N LEU A 181 -2.84 1.08 -14.33
CA LEU A 181 -3.56 0.47 -15.44
C LEU A 181 -3.67 1.44 -16.62
N LEU A 182 -4.01 2.71 -16.37
CA LEU A 182 -4.16 3.74 -17.40
C LEU A 182 -2.88 3.97 -18.20
N TYR A 183 -1.73 4.03 -17.52
CA TYR A 183 -0.44 4.19 -18.21
C TYR A 183 0.16 2.88 -18.72
N GLY A 184 -0.52 1.75 -18.55
CA GLY A 184 -0.21 0.50 -19.24
C GLY A 184 0.54 -0.56 -18.46
N SER A 185 0.73 -0.40 -17.15
CA SER A 185 1.36 -1.40 -16.29
C SER A 185 0.38 -2.51 -15.85
N TRP A 186 -0.56 -2.89 -16.72
CA TRP A 186 -1.69 -3.78 -16.38
C TRP A 186 -1.25 -5.17 -15.87
N ARG A 187 -0.12 -5.70 -16.36
CA ARG A 187 0.41 -7.00 -15.89
C ARG A 187 0.88 -6.92 -14.45
N PHE A 188 1.58 -5.85 -14.10
CA PHE A 188 1.95 -5.58 -12.71
C PHE A 188 0.71 -5.34 -11.85
N VAL A 189 -0.26 -4.56 -12.33
CA VAL A 189 -1.52 -4.31 -11.59
C VAL A 189 -2.25 -5.62 -11.29
N GLY A 190 -2.37 -6.52 -12.28
CA GLY A 190 -2.96 -7.84 -12.07
C GLY A 190 -2.18 -8.67 -11.03
N PHE A 191 -0.86 -8.70 -11.13
CA PHE A 191 -0.02 -9.39 -10.14
C PHE A 191 -0.13 -8.79 -8.73
N HIS A 192 -0.16 -7.46 -8.64
CA HIS A 192 -0.33 -6.73 -7.39
C HIS A 192 -1.69 -7.00 -6.75
N TYR A 193 -2.77 -7.01 -7.55
CA TYR A 193 -4.10 -7.36 -7.08
C TYR A 193 -4.16 -8.81 -6.54
N LEU A 194 -3.58 -9.75 -7.29
CA LEU A 194 -3.60 -11.17 -6.92
C LEU A 194 -2.83 -11.46 -5.63
N ILE A 195 -1.67 -10.84 -5.41
CA ILE A 195 -0.83 -11.12 -4.25
C ILE A 195 -1.20 -10.26 -3.04
N GLY A 196 -1.71 -9.05 -3.26
CA GLY A 196 -2.10 -8.13 -2.19
C GLY A 196 -3.58 -8.30 -1.81
N PRO A 197 -4.50 -7.49 -2.39
CA PRO A 197 -5.92 -7.50 -2.05
C PRO A 197 -6.56 -8.89 -2.04
N PHE A 198 -6.39 -9.67 -3.11
CA PHE A 198 -7.07 -10.97 -3.22
C PHE A 198 -6.65 -11.96 -2.13
N VAL A 199 -5.36 -12.02 -1.77
CA VAL A 199 -4.92 -12.87 -0.65
C VAL A 199 -5.39 -12.31 0.68
N SER A 200 -5.43 -10.98 0.84
CA SER A 200 -5.98 -10.33 2.03
C SER A 200 -7.45 -10.71 2.25
N ASP A 201 -8.28 -10.56 1.22
CA ASP A 201 -9.71 -10.89 1.23
C ASP A 201 -9.99 -12.38 1.52
N LEU A 202 -9.04 -13.26 1.21
CA LEU A 202 -9.14 -14.70 1.51
C LEU A 202 -8.69 -15.06 2.92
N THR A 203 -7.92 -14.20 3.59
CA THR A 203 -7.24 -14.55 4.85
C THR A 203 -7.77 -13.79 6.06
N THR A 204 -8.44 -12.66 5.89
CA THR A 204 -9.08 -11.92 6.97
C THR A 204 -10.49 -11.47 6.57
N THR A 205 -11.35 -11.35 7.56
CA THR A 205 -12.68 -10.74 7.47
C THR A 205 -12.78 -9.41 8.20
N ASP A 206 -11.73 -9.01 8.92
CA ASP A 206 -11.64 -7.74 9.64
C ASP A 206 -11.22 -6.59 8.69
N PRO A 207 -12.11 -5.59 8.44
CA PRO A 207 -11.81 -4.44 7.60
C PRO A 207 -10.56 -3.67 8.04
N ASN A 208 -10.30 -3.63 9.34
CA ASN A 208 -9.18 -2.91 9.94
C ASN A 208 -7.84 -3.66 9.80
N GLU A 209 -7.88 -4.93 9.41
CA GLU A 209 -6.72 -5.80 9.23
C GLU A 209 -6.26 -5.87 7.76
N TYR A 210 -7.16 -5.63 6.78
CA TYR A 210 -6.87 -5.80 5.34
C TYR A 210 -5.57 -5.13 4.88
N ALA A 211 -5.34 -3.90 5.34
CA ALA A 211 -4.17 -3.13 4.95
C ALA A 211 -2.87 -3.74 5.50
N ALA A 212 -2.90 -4.26 6.73
CA ALA A 212 -1.73 -4.87 7.37
C ALA A 212 -1.30 -6.14 6.62
N VAL A 213 -2.28 -6.99 6.31
CA VAL A 213 -2.09 -8.23 5.57
C VAL A 213 -1.57 -7.97 4.15
N TRP A 214 -2.07 -6.93 3.50
CA TRP A 214 -1.56 -6.56 2.19
C TRP A 214 -0.12 -6.01 2.24
N CYS A 215 0.21 -5.17 3.22
CA CYS A 215 1.59 -4.72 3.42
C CYS A 215 2.55 -5.90 3.60
N LEU A 216 2.14 -6.91 4.38
CA LEU A 216 2.89 -8.16 4.58
C LEU A 216 3.18 -8.86 3.24
N PHE A 217 2.16 -9.10 2.43
CA PHE A 217 2.34 -9.77 1.13
C PHE A 217 3.06 -8.91 0.08
N SER A 218 3.14 -7.59 0.28
CA SER A 218 3.89 -6.69 -0.61
C SER A 218 5.40 -6.97 -0.57
N ILE A 219 5.95 -7.43 0.56
CA ILE A 219 7.36 -7.86 0.65
C ILE A 219 7.57 -9.10 -0.22
N ALA A 220 6.70 -10.09 -0.12
CA ALA A 220 6.75 -11.30 -0.94
C ALA A 220 6.62 -10.98 -2.43
N LEU A 221 5.74 -10.04 -2.79
CA LEU A 221 5.61 -9.50 -4.14
C LEU A 221 6.93 -8.89 -4.63
N CYS A 222 7.52 -7.96 -3.88
CA CYS A 222 8.77 -7.29 -4.25
C CYS A 222 9.91 -8.30 -4.41
N VAL A 223 10.08 -9.22 -3.47
CA VAL A 223 11.12 -10.26 -3.54
C VAL A 223 10.90 -11.18 -4.75
N SER A 224 9.65 -11.57 -5.03
CA SER A 224 9.30 -12.40 -6.19
C SER A 224 9.65 -11.70 -7.51
N VAL A 225 9.34 -10.41 -7.63
CA VAL A 225 9.72 -9.59 -8.79
C VAL A 225 11.24 -9.52 -8.94
N ILE A 226 11.99 -9.32 -7.85
CA ILE A 226 13.43 -9.12 -7.93
C ILE A 226 14.16 -10.44 -8.25
N LYS A 227 13.72 -11.56 -7.68
CA LYS A 227 14.49 -12.81 -7.66
C LYS A 227 14.02 -13.87 -8.65
N THR A 228 12.85 -13.72 -9.26
CA THR A 228 12.27 -14.77 -10.11
C THR A 228 12.10 -14.34 -11.57
N PRO A 229 11.99 -15.29 -12.50
CA PRO A 229 11.72 -14.99 -13.91
C PRO A 229 10.41 -14.24 -14.18
N ILE A 230 9.49 -14.17 -13.20
CA ILE A 230 8.21 -13.48 -13.34
C ILE A 230 8.38 -12.03 -13.81
N ARG A 231 9.48 -11.37 -13.39
CA ARG A 231 9.86 -10.02 -13.81
C ARG A 231 9.78 -9.84 -15.31
N LYS A 232 10.28 -10.81 -16.09
CA LYS A 232 10.31 -10.76 -17.56
C LYS A 232 8.90 -10.77 -18.16
N HIS A 233 7.97 -11.46 -17.51
CA HIS A 233 6.58 -11.56 -17.96
C HIS A 233 5.75 -10.34 -17.57
N LEU A 234 6.14 -9.60 -16.53
CA LEU A 234 5.42 -8.42 -16.07
C LEU A 234 5.69 -7.18 -16.93
N HIS A 235 6.79 -7.13 -17.69
CA HIS A 235 7.05 -6.01 -18.59
C HIS A 235 5.98 -5.89 -19.69
N VAL A 236 5.52 -4.66 -19.90
CA VAL A 236 4.58 -4.30 -20.95
C VAL A 236 5.31 -3.52 -22.02
N LYS A 237 5.38 -4.08 -23.23
CA LYS A 237 6.06 -3.45 -24.35
C LYS A 237 5.12 -2.61 -25.23
N THR A 238 3.85 -2.97 -25.31
CA THR A 238 2.83 -2.28 -26.12
C THR A 238 1.64 -1.90 -25.26
N TRP A 239 1.17 -0.68 -25.43
CA TRP A 239 -0.06 -0.14 -24.83
C TRP A 239 -0.60 0.96 -25.75
N PRO A 240 -1.90 1.28 -25.74
CA PRO A 240 -2.42 2.43 -26.48
C PRO A 240 -1.61 3.69 -26.19
N TYR A 241 -1.31 4.46 -27.24
CA TYR A 241 -0.52 5.71 -27.20
C TYR A 241 0.97 5.56 -26.83
N TYR A 242 1.52 4.35 -26.75
CA TYR A 242 2.96 4.17 -26.64
C TYR A 242 3.66 4.48 -27.98
N HIS A 243 4.26 5.66 -28.08
CA HIS A 243 5.20 5.98 -29.13
C HIS A 243 6.60 5.47 -28.73
N ARG A 244 6.90 4.22 -29.09
CA ARG A 244 8.20 3.58 -28.78
C ARG A 244 9.35 4.36 -29.39
N GLN A 245 10.43 4.49 -28.64
CA GLN A 245 11.73 4.98 -29.13
C GLN A 245 12.71 3.81 -29.27
N VAL A 246 13.72 3.96 -30.14
CA VAL A 246 14.75 2.94 -30.37
C VAL A 246 15.48 2.56 -29.06
N SER A 247 15.54 3.48 -28.09
CA SER A 247 16.10 3.27 -26.75
C SER A 247 15.30 2.30 -25.86
N ASP A 248 14.06 1.96 -26.22
CA ASP A 248 13.20 1.05 -25.43
C ASP A 248 13.50 -0.44 -25.67
N ALA A 249 14.46 -0.74 -26.57
CA ALA A 249 14.84 -2.09 -26.96
C ALA A 249 16.10 -2.62 -26.22
N LEU A 250 16.71 -1.81 -25.36
CA LEU A 250 17.87 -2.16 -24.53
C LEU A 250 17.42 -2.63 -23.14
#